data_AF-A0A3D9SMC9-F1
#
_entry.id   AF-A0A3D9SMC9-F1
#
_cell.length_a   1.000
_cell.length_b   1.000
_cell.length_c   1.000
_cell.angle_alpha   90.00
_cell.angle_beta   90.00
_cell.angle_gamma   90.00
#
_symmetry.space_group_name_H-M   'P 1'
#
loop_
_entity.id
_entity.type
_entity.pdbx_description
1 polymer ?
#
loop_
_entity_poly.entity_id
_entity_poly.type
_entity_poly.pdbx_seq_one_letter_code
_entity_poly.pdbx_strand_id
1 'polypeptide(L)' 'MQRTSEVLRRRSRSTGDAGMSTAEYAVGTVAAAAFAGILFKIVTSSEVKDLLLGIIRDALQLAG' A
#
# COMPACT_ATOMS: atom_id res chain seq x y z
N MET A 1 45.91 18.87 0.79
CA MET A 1 44.76 18.69 1.72
C MET A 1 43.39 18.52 1.04
N GLN A 2 43.26 18.40 -0.30
CA GLN A 2 41.94 18.30 -0.97
C GLN A 2 41.38 16.86 -1.04
N ARG A 3 42.26 15.83 -1.12
CA ARG A 3 41.87 14.42 -1.33
C ARG A 3 41.05 13.78 -0.20
N THR A 4 41.18 14.25 1.04
CA THR A 4 40.47 13.67 2.19
C THR A 4 38.97 13.99 2.20
N SER A 5 38.57 15.14 1.62
CA SER A 5 37.18 15.59 1.59
C SER A 5 36.28 14.78 0.64
N GLU A 6 36.83 14.28 -0.48
CA GLU A 6 36.08 13.50 -1.47
C GLU A 6 35.72 12.10 -0.96
N VAL A 7 36.60 11.49 -0.17
CA VAL A 7 36.38 10.15 0.41
C VAL A 7 35.21 10.19 1.40
N LEU A 8 35.16 11.21 2.25
CA LEU A 8 34.06 11.41 3.21
C LEU A 8 32.73 11.69 2.49
N ARG A 9 32.75 12.53 1.45
CA ARG A 9 31.55 12.84 0.65
C ARG A 9 31.01 11.63 -0.11
N ARG A 10 31.89 10.78 -0.67
CA ARG A 10 31.50 9.52 -1.33
C ARG A 10 30.87 8.54 -0.33
N ARG A 11 31.44 8.41 0.86
CA ARG A 11 30.95 7.48 1.88
C ARG A 11 29.56 7.87 2.37
N SER A 12 29.31 9.16 2.61
CA SER A 12 28.00 9.68 3.00
C SER A 12 26.92 9.44 1.92
N ARG A 13 27.25 9.64 0.64
CA ARG A 13 26.33 9.31 -0.47
C ARG A 13 26.01 7.83 -0.57
N SER A 14 27.02 6.97 -0.45
CA SER A 14 26.83 5.51 -0.50
C SER A 14 25.93 5.00 0.63
N THR A 15 26.02 5.59 1.83
CA THR A 15 25.12 5.24 2.95
C THR A 15 23.70 5.78 2.74
N GLY A 16 23.55 6.96 2.13
CA GLY A 16 22.25 7.51 1.76
C GLY A 16 21.49 6.67 0.73
N ASP A 17 22.18 6.23 -0.33
CA ASP A 17 21.57 5.39 -1.39
C ASP A 17 21.19 3.99 -0.88
N ALA A 18 21.98 3.42 0.04
CA ALA A 18 21.66 2.11 0.64
C ALA A 18 20.38 2.13 1.51
N GLY A 19 20.12 3.25 2.20
CA GLY A 19 18.91 3.43 3.00
C GLY A 19 17.68 3.85 2.17
N MET A 20 17.91 4.52 1.04
CA MET A 20 16.84 5.01 0.15
C MET A 20 15.98 3.85 -0.39
N SER A 21 16.61 2.79 -0.93
CA SER A 21 15.85 1.64 -1.45
C SER A 21 15.08 0.88 -0.36
N THR A 22 15.64 0.74 0.85
CA THR A 22 14.94 0.05 1.96
C THR A 22 13.74 0.85 2.46
N ALA A 23 13.86 2.18 2.52
CA ALA A 23 12.77 3.06 2.92
C ALA A 23 11.62 3.04 1.90
N GLU A 24 11.92 3.00 0.60
CA GLU A 24 10.90 2.92 -0.46
C GLU A 24 10.05 1.66 -0.34
N TYR A 25 10.68 0.49 -0.14
CA TYR A 25 9.94 -0.76 0.06
C TYR A 25 9.09 -0.75 1.33
N ALA A 26 9.61 -0.20 2.42
CA ALA A 26 8.86 -0.06 3.68
C ALA A 26 7.63 0.85 3.50
N VAL A 27 7.81 2.03 2.90
CA VAL A 27 6.72 2.97 2.63
C VAL A 27 5.71 2.38 1.66
N GLY A 28 6.16 1.69 0.60
CA GLY A 28 5.28 1.01 -0.35
C GLY A 28 4.41 -0.06 0.33
N THR A 29 5.00 -0.85 1.24
CA THR A 29 4.27 -1.88 1.99
C THR A 29 3.25 -1.26 2.95
N VAL A 30 3.63 -0.19 3.66
CA VAL A 30 2.71 0.54 4.56
C VAL A 30 1.56 1.17 3.77
N ALA A 31 1.84 1.77 2.62
CA ALA A 31 0.82 2.36 1.75
C ALA A 31 -0.17 1.28 1.25
N ALA A 32 0.34 0.13 0.82
CA ALA A 32 -0.49 -1.00 0.40
C ALA A 32 -1.36 -1.55 1.53
N ALA A 33 -0.81 -1.71 2.73
CA ALA A 33 -1.55 -2.17 3.92
C ALA A 33 -2.65 -1.18 4.33
N ALA A 34 -2.37 0.12 4.31
CA ALA A 34 -3.35 1.15 4.59
C ALA A 34 -4.50 1.14 3.58
N PHE A 35 -4.17 1.01 2.29
CA PHE A 35 -5.17 0.90 1.23
C PHE A 35 -6.04 -0.36 1.37
N ALA A 36 -5.43 -1.51 1.69
CA ALA A 36 -6.16 -2.74 1.98
C ALA A 36 -7.12 -2.59 3.17
N GLY A 37 -6.72 -1.88 4.22
CA GLY A 37 -7.59 -1.57 5.35
C GLY A 37 -8.82 -0.74 4.96
N ILE A 38 -8.64 0.25 4.09
CA ILE A 38 -9.75 1.06 3.55
C ILE A 38 -10.70 0.17 2.73
N LEU A 39 -10.17 -0.62 1.79
CA LEU A 39 -10.97 -1.53 0.97
C LEU A 39 -11.73 -2.55 1.82
N PHE A 40 -11.09 -3.10 2.85
CA PHE A 40 -11.73 -4.03 3.78
C PHE A 40 -12.94 -3.37 4.46
N LYS A 41 -12.78 -2.12 4.94
CA LYS A 41 -13.90 -1.38 5.54
C LYS A 41 -15.05 -1.17 4.54
N ILE A 42 -14.73 -0.84 3.29
CA ILE A 42 -15.73 -0.64 2.24
C ILE A 42 -16.48 -1.95 1.97
N VAL A 43 -15.77 -3.05 1.71
CA VAL A 43 -16.39 -4.34 1.37
C VAL A 43 -17.20 -4.93 2.53
N THR A 44 -16.83 -4.62 3.77
CA THR A 44 -17.54 -5.08 4.97
C THR A 44 -18.69 -4.19 5.42
N SER A 45 -18.88 -3.04 4.76
CA SER A 45 -19.96 -2.08 5.06
C SER A 45 -21.37 -2.68 4.85
N SER A 46 -22.35 -2.08 5.50
CA SER A 46 -23.77 -2.42 5.33
C SER A 46 -24.23 -2.22 3.88
N GLU A 47 -23.81 -1.12 3.26
CA GLU A 47 -24.21 -0.71 1.93
C GLU A 47 -23.79 -1.74 0.89
N VAL A 48 -22.53 -2.22 0.95
CA VAL A 48 -22.04 -3.26 0.04
C VAL A 48 -22.75 -4.59 0.28
N LYS A 49 -23.01 -4.95 1.54
CA LYS A 49 -23.77 -6.17 1.88
C LYS A 49 -25.19 -6.12 1.34
N ASP A 50 -25.87 -5.00 1.50
CA ASP A 50 -27.25 -4.82 1.04
C ASP A 50 -27.34 -4.85 -0.49
N LEU A 51 -26.36 -4.26 -1.19
CA LEU A 51 -26.24 -4.38 -2.64
C LEU A 51 -26.08 -5.84 -3.08
N LEU A 52 -25.17 -6.59 -2.45
CA LEU A 52 -24.96 -8.00 -2.77
C LEU A 52 -26.20 -8.84 -2.46
N LEU A 53 -26.87 -8.59 -1.33
CA LEU A 53 -28.12 -9.26 -0.96
C LEU A 53 -29.25 -8.94 -1.95
N GLY A 54 -29.31 -7.71 -2.46
CA GLY A 54 -30.22 -7.30 -3.53
C GLY A 54 -30.04 -8.16 -4.78
N ILE A 55 -28.79 -8.28 -5.27
CA ILE A 55 -28.46 -9.10 -6.44
C ILE A 55 -28.89 -10.56 -6.23
N ILE A 56 -28.63 -11.13 -5.04
CA ILE A 56 -29.02 -12.52 -4.73
C ILE A 56 -30.55 -12.67 -4.71
N ARG A 57 -31.28 -11.71 -4.14
CA ARG A 57 -32.74 -11.74 -4.10
C ARG A 57 -33.34 -11.65 -5.49
N ASP A 58 -32.84 -10.76 -6.33
CA ASP A 58 -33.31 -10.59 -7.72
C ASP A 58 -33.06 -11.87 -8.52
N ALA A 59 -31.88 -12.48 -8.38
CA ALA A 59 -31.56 -13.74 -9.03
C ALA A 59 -32.49 -14.89 -8.59
N LEU A 60 -32.85 -14.95 -7.30
CA LEU A 60 -33.75 -15.96 -6.77
C LEU A 60 -35.21 -15.75 -7.21
N GLN A 61 -35.65 -14.50 -7.35
CA GLN A 61 -36.98 -14.19 -7.87
C GLN A 61 -37.15 -14.56 -9.34
N LEU A 62 -36.09 -14.50 -10.15
CA LEU A 62 -36.12 -14.93 -11.55
C LEU A 62 -36.11 -16.45 -11.74
N ALA A 63 -35.69 -17.21 -10.73
CA ALA A 63 -35.53 -18.66 -10.80
C ALA A 63 -36.76 -19.46 -10.34
N GLY A 64 -37.71 -18.83 -9.65
CA GLY A 64 -38.97 -19.42 -9.20
C GLY A 64 -40.16 -18.89 -9.98
#